data_AF-A0A934BFL8-F1
#
_entry.id   AF-A0A934BFL8-F1
#
_cell.length_a   1.000
_cell.length_b   1.000
_cell.length_c   1.000
_cell.angle_alpha   90.00
_cell.angle_beta   90.00
_cell.angle_gamma   90.00
#
_symmetry.space_group_name_H-M   'P 1'
#
loop_
_entity.id
_entity.type
_entity.pdbx_description
1 polymer ?
#
loop_
_entity_poly.entity_id
_entity_poly.type
_entity_poly.pdbx_seq_one_letter_code
_entity_poly.pdbx_strand_id
1 'polypeptide(L)'
;MSEEKKPTPVTMKDVQAKAEEKKCQVQQSLVFIEEFLAEPMCGRCFPCSFGSYEMRIRIKKIVGGTGTDEDIARLKRISTNMLEASMCKKGKDTAKFIAEKIESGEYAGHIGKECSEKECDTLFEYIIIPEKCTSCNICKDVCKDNAIIGEKRKPHLSGYLPFEIAQKRCTKCGECIKVCPAGAIEFISVCAEKEPAGV
;
A
#
# COMPACT_ATOMS: atom_id res chain seq x y z
N MET A 1 13.82 -37.70 -2.39
CA MET A 1 12.54 -37.36 -1.74
C MET A 1 12.82 -36.17 -0.86
N SER A 2 12.43 -34.98 -1.32
CA SER A 2 12.69 -33.72 -0.63
C SER A 2 11.93 -33.71 0.69
N GLU A 3 12.64 -33.68 1.81
CA GLU A 3 12.06 -33.44 3.12
C GLU A 3 11.46 -32.03 3.13
N GLU A 4 10.14 -31.93 3.01
CA GLU A 4 9.40 -30.70 3.23
C GLU A 4 9.62 -30.27 4.68
N LYS A 5 10.50 -29.28 4.88
CA LYS A 5 10.67 -28.55 6.13
C LYS A 5 9.31 -28.03 6.57
N LYS A 6 8.70 -28.71 7.54
CA LYS A 6 7.49 -28.26 8.23
C LYS A 6 7.77 -26.86 8.80
N PRO A 7 7.06 -25.80 8.40
CA PRO A 7 7.34 -24.46 8.89
C PRO A 7 7.15 -24.43 10.40
N THR A 8 8.16 -23.95 11.11
CA THR A 8 8.12 -23.73 12.56
C THR A 8 6.90 -22.88 12.92
N PRO A 9 6.19 -23.18 14.02
CA PRO A 9 5.00 -22.43 14.40
C PRO A 9 5.41 -20.99 14.74
N VAL A 10 5.06 -20.06 13.85
CA VAL A 10 5.23 -18.63 14.05
C VAL A 10 4.32 -18.24 15.23
N THR A 11 4.84 -17.41 16.13
CA THR A 11 4.06 -16.95 17.29
C THR A 11 3.35 -15.65 16.95
N MET A 12 2.21 -15.36 17.60
CA MET A 12 1.47 -14.11 17.38
C MET A 12 2.34 -12.86 17.58
N LYS A 13 3.41 -12.96 18.38
CA LYS A 13 4.39 -11.88 18.57
C LYS A 13 5.26 -11.65 17.34
N ASP A 14 5.60 -12.70 16.61
CA ASP A 14 6.36 -12.60 15.36
C ASP A 14 5.48 -12.00 14.24
N VAL A 15 4.19 -12.34 14.23
CA VAL A 15 3.20 -11.74 13.32
C VAL A 15 3.01 -10.24 13.60
N GLN A 16 2.96 -9.85 14.87
CA GLN A 16 2.91 -8.44 15.27
C GLN A 16 4.20 -7.71 14.94
N ALA A 17 5.36 -8.29 15.21
CA ALA A 17 6.66 -7.69 14.90
C ALA A 17 6.82 -7.39 13.40
N LYS A 18 6.42 -8.33 12.53
CA LYS A 18 6.42 -8.09 11.07
C LYS A 18 5.44 -7.02 10.62
N ALA A 19 4.29 -6.93 11.30
CA ALA A 19 3.33 -5.87 11.03
C ALA A 19 3.91 -4.50 11.39
N GLU A 20 4.59 -4.37 12.54
CA GLU A 20 5.20 -3.11 13.01
C GLU A 20 6.37 -2.62 12.14
N GLU A 21 6.92 -3.44 11.24
CA GLU A 21 7.92 -2.99 10.24
C GLU A 21 7.33 -2.01 9.22
N LYS A 22 6.01 -1.99 9.03
CA LYS A 22 5.31 -1.02 8.20
C LYS A 22 4.95 0.21 9.01
N LYS A 23 5.11 1.40 8.43
CA LYS A 23 4.75 2.67 9.07
C LYS A 23 3.26 2.98 8.95
N CYS A 24 2.63 2.61 7.83
CA CYS A 24 1.21 2.87 7.60
C CYS A 24 0.33 1.87 8.35
N GLN A 25 -0.57 2.33 9.22
CA GLN A 25 -1.39 1.43 10.06
C GLN A 25 -2.35 0.54 9.26
N VAL A 26 -2.81 1.03 8.10
CA VAL A 26 -3.61 0.22 7.17
C VAL A 26 -2.78 -0.92 6.58
N GLN A 27 -1.52 -0.65 6.24
CA GLN A 27 -0.58 -1.66 5.72
C GLN A 27 -0.11 -2.62 6.81
N GLN A 28 0.12 -2.14 8.03
CA GLN A 28 0.36 -2.99 9.22
C GLN A 28 -0.79 -3.99 9.39
N SER A 29 -2.03 -3.51 9.29
CA SER A 29 -3.23 -4.33 9.41
C SER A 29 -3.34 -5.39 8.30
N LEU A 30 -2.94 -5.04 7.07
CA LEU A 30 -2.92 -5.99 5.95
C LEU A 30 -1.89 -7.11 6.19
N VAL A 31 -0.65 -6.74 6.49
CA VAL A 31 0.46 -7.69 6.71
C VAL A 31 0.13 -8.62 7.88
N PHE A 32 -0.41 -8.06 8.96
CA PHE A 32 -0.84 -8.83 10.12
C PHE A 32 -1.87 -9.92 9.74
N ILE A 33 -2.88 -9.59 8.94
CA ILE A 33 -3.90 -10.55 8.53
C ILE A 33 -3.34 -11.57 7.52
N GLU A 34 -2.46 -11.15 6.60
CA GLU A 34 -1.85 -12.07 5.65
C GLU A 34 -0.96 -13.12 6.32
N GLU A 35 -0.13 -12.69 7.28
CA GLU A 35 0.67 -13.59 8.10
C GLU A 35 -0.22 -14.49 8.98
N PHE A 36 -1.28 -13.94 9.58
CA PHE A 36 -2.25 -14.73 10.35
C PHE A 36 -2.95 -15.81 9.51
N LEU A 37 -3.29 -15.51 8.26
CA LEU A 37 -3.92 -16.47 7.33
C LEU A 37 -2.91 -17.44 6.70
N ALA A 38 -1.62 -17.11 6.71
CA ALA A 38 -0.55 -17.99 6.25
C ALA A 38 -0.24 -19.09 7.29
N GLU A 39 -0.50 -18.83 8.58
CA GLU A 39 -0.44 -19.85 9.63
C GLU A 39 -1.58 -20.88 9.51
N PRO A 40 -1.35 -22.14 9.92
CA PRO A 40 -2.39 -23.16 9.95
C PRO A 40 -3.49 -22.77 10.96
N MET A 41 -4.60 -22.27 10.42
CA MET A 41 -5.77 -21.91 11.22
C MET A 41 -6.49 -23.15 11.75
N CYS A 42 -7.04 -23.04 12.95
CA CYS A 42 -7.78 -24.14 13.58
C CYS A 42 -9.18 -24.36 12.99
N GLY A 43 -9.74 -23.39 12.26
CA GLY A 43 -11.03 -23.49 11.56
C GLY A 43 -12.27 -23.67 12.43
N ARG A 44 -12.14 -23.71 13.76
CA ARG A 44 -13.24 -24.09 14.68
C ARG A 44 -14.32 -23.03 14.86
N CYS A 45 -13.97 -21.75 14.66
CA CYS A 45 -14.92 -20.65 14.79
C CYS A 45 -15.11 -19.96 13.44
N PHE A 46 -16.36 -19.99 12.96
CA PHE A 46 -16.80 -19.30 11.75
C PHE A 46 -16.45 -17.81 11.74
N PRO A 47 -16.70 -17.01 12.81
CA PRO A 47 -16.37 -15.59 12.79
C PRO A 47 -14.87 -15.32 12.63
N CYS A 48 -13.98 -16.14 13.19
CA CYS A 48 -12.55 -15.97 13.01
C CYS A 48 -12.10 -16.36 11.60
N SER A 49 -12.54 -17.51 11.09
CA SER A 49 -12.11 -17.96 9.76
C SER A 49 -12.63 -17.03 8.67
N PHE A 50 -13.96 -16.80 8.63
CA PHE A 50 -14.57 -15.99 7.58
C PHE A 50 -14.28 -14.49 7.78
N GLY A 51 -14.27 -14.01 9.03
CA GLY A 51 -13.97 -12.62 9.35
C GLY A 51 -12.56 -12.20 8.94
N SER A 52 -11.54 -13.02 9.22
CA SER A 52 -10.17 -12.71 8.80
C SER A 52 -10.01 -12.67 7.27
N TYR A 53 -10.68 -13.56 6.53
CA TYR A 53 -10.67 -13.50 5.06
C TYR A 53 -11.38 -12.25 4.52
N GLU A 54 -12.54 -11.92 5.07
CA GLU A 54 -13.30 -10.73 4.66
C GLU A 54 -12.52 -9.45 4.98
N MET A 55 -11.92 -9.36 6.17
CA MET A 55 -11.05 -8.24 6.55
C MET A 55 -9.91 -8.04 5.57
N ARG A 56 -9.23 -9.13 5.14
CA ARG A 56 -8.17 -9.05 4.13
C ARG A 56 -8.66 -8.42 2.83
N ILE A 57 -9.84 -8.82 2.34
CA ILE A 57 -10.40 -8.30 1.09
C ILE A 57 -10.68 -6.81 1.22
N ARG A 58 -11.30 -6.38 2.33
CA ARG A 58 -11.64 -4.98 2.59
C ARG A 58 -10.39 -4.11 2.73
N ILE A 59 -9.40 -4.55 3.50
CA ILE A 59 -8.15 -3.81 3.67
C ILE A 59 -7.39 -3.71 2.34
N LYS A 60 -7.35 -4.78 1.53
CA LYS A 60 -6.75 -4.72 0.18
C LYS A 60 -7.44 -3.69 -0.73
N LYS A 61 -8.76 -3.54 -0.64
CA LYS A 61 -9.49 -2.49 -1.37
C LYS A 61 -9.12 -1.09 -0.91
N ILE A 62 -9.00 -0.89 0.40
CA ILE A 62 -8.61 0.40 1.00
C ILE A 62 -7.18 0.76 0.59
N VAL A 63 -6.23 -0.16 0.70
CA VAL A 63 -4.85 0.02 0.22
C VAL A 63 -4.84 0.30 -1.28
N GLY A 64 -5.64 -0.43 -2.06
CA GLY A 64 -5.78 -0.26 -3.51
C GLY A 64 -6.50 1.02 -3.96
N GLY A 65 -6.90 1.92 -3.04
CA GLY A 65 -7.53 3.20 -3.39
C GLY A 65 -8.94 3.10 -3.95
N THR A 66 -9.62 1.96 -3.72
CA THR A 66 -11.03 1.71 -4.10
C THR A 66 -11.93 1.46 -2.88
N GLY A 67 -11.41 1.71 -1.67
CA GLY A 67 -12.15 1.57 -0.43
C GLY A 67 -13.18 2.67 -0.24
N THR A 68 -14.31 2.32 0.38
CA THR A 68 -15.38 3.26 0.72
C THR A 68 -15.61 3.31 2.24
N ASP A 69 -16.34 4.32 2.73
CA ASP A 69 -16.77 4.39 4.13
C ASP A 69 -17.55 3.14 4.58
N GLU A 70 -18.25 2.49 3.65
CA GLU A 70 -18.92 1.21 3.94
C GLU A 70 -17.93 0.10 4.31
N ASP A 71 -16.74 0.07 3.69
CA ASP A 71 -15.74 -0.95 3.99
C ASP A 71 -15.18 -0.76 5.40
N ILE A 72 -15.01 0.48 5.88
CA ILE A 72 -14.66 0.76 7.29
C ILE A 72 -15.79 0.31 8.22
N ALA A 73 -17.04 0.64 7.90
CA ALA A 73 -18.18 0.22 8.70
C ALA A 73 -18.30 -1.32 8.78
N ARG A 74 -18.03 -2.02 7.66
CA ARG A 74 -17.96 -3.49 7.63
C ARG A 74 -16.81 -4.02 8.47
N LEU A 75 -15.61 -3.45 8.36
CA LEU A 75 -14.46 -3.83 9.17
C LEU A 75 -14.76 -3.71 10.67
N LYS A 76 -15.38 -2.60 11.11
CA LYS A 76 -15.82 -2.42 12.51
C LYS A 76 -16.78 -3.52 12.95
N ARG A 77 -17.80 -3.82 12.13
CA ARG A 77 -18.77 -4.91 12.44
C ARG A 77 -18.09 -6.27 12.54
N ILE A 78 -17.16 -6.58 11.64
CA ILE A 78 -16.43 -7.85 11.67
C ILE A 78 -15.56 -7.92 12.92
N SER A 79 -14.87 -6.84 13.29
CA SER A 79 -14.07 -6.79 14.52
C SER A 79 -14.90 -7.02 15.77
N THR A 80 -16.05 -6.37 15.92
CA THR A 80 -16.95 -6.58 17.07
C THR A 80 -17.45 -8.03 17.14
N ASN A 81 -17.93 -8.57 16.02
CA ASN A 81 -18.42 -9.94 15.94
C ASN A 81 -17.30 -10.96 16.24
N MET A 82 -16.09 -10.72 15.75
CA MET A 82 -14.94 -11.57 16.04
C MET A 82 -14.54 -11.50 17.52
N LEU A 83 -14.60 -10.32 18.15
CA LEU A 83 -14.24 -10.15 19.55
C LEU A 83 -15.19 -10.90 20.50
N GLU A 84 -16.49 -10.87 20.19
CA GLU A 84 -17.54 -11.52 20.99
C GLU A 84 -17.64 -13.03 20.72
N ALA A 85 -17.65 -13.43 19.45
CA ALA A 85 -17.98 -14.80 19.05
C ALA A 85 -16.77 -15.72 18.82
N SER A 86 -15.53 -15.20 18.87
CA SER A 86 -14.33 -16.06 18.77
C SER A 86 -14.09 -16.86 20.05
N MET A 87 -13.83 -18.15 19.88
CA MET A 87 -13.60 -19.09 20.99
C MET A 87 -12.16 -19.04 21.52
N CYS A 88 -11.19 -18.61 20.71
CA CYS A 88 -9.77 -18.61 21.05
C CYS A 88 -9.24 -17.19 21.33
N LYS A 89 -8.19 -17.10 22.17
CA LYS A 89 -7.50 -15.83 22.44
C LYS A 89 -6.93 -15.21 21.18
N LYS A 90 -6.29 -16.01 20.31
CA LYS A 90 -5.74 -15.56 19.02
C LYS A 90 -6.78 -14.79 18.18
N GLY A 91 -7.99 -15.33 18.01
CA GLY A 91 -9.04 -14.66 17.23
C GLY A 91 -9.53 -13.36 17.86
N LYS A 92 -9.61 -13.31 19.20
CA LYS A 92 -9.96 -12.08 19.93
C LYS A 92 -8.85 -11.03 19.84
N ASP A 93 -7.59 -11.44 19.93
CA ASP A 93 -6.43 -10.55 19.83
C ASP A 93 -6.32 -9.95 18.42
N THR A 94 -6.57 -10.76 17.37
CA THR A 94 -6.66 -10.28 15.98
C THR A 94 -7.75 -9.22 15.81
N ALA A 95 -8.93 -9.45 16.39
CA ALA A 95 -10.03 -8.50 16.32
C ALA A 95 -9.72 -7.18 17.04
N LYS A 96 -9.08 -7.25 18.21
CA LYS A 96 -8.63 -6.07 18.98
C LYS A 96 -7.61 -5.26 18.21
N PHE A 97 -6.58 -5.91 17.67
CA PHE A 97 -5.53 -5.25 16.90
C PHE A 97 -6.12 -4.43 15.74
N ILE A 98 -7.04 -5.01 14.97
CA ILE A 98 -7.68 -4.32 13.86
C ILE A 98 -8.63 -3.21 14.35
N ALA A 99 -9.37 -3.44 15.44
CA ALA A 99 -10.25 -2.42 16.01
C ALA A 99 -9.47 -1.16 16.46
N GLU A 100 -8.37 -1.35 17.18
CA GLU A 100 -7.50 -0.25 17.64
C GLU A 100 -6.93 0.56 16.46
N LYS A 101 -6.54 -0.13 15.38
CA LYS A 101 -6.02 0.52 14.16
C LYS A 101 -7.10 1.26 13.37
N ILE A 102 -8.36 0.85 13.47
CA ILE A 102 -9.47 1.58 12.83
C ILE A 102 -9.82 2.85 13.62
N GLU A 103 -9.73 2.81 14.95
CA GLU A 103 -10.01 3.95 15.82
C GLU A 103 -8.97 5.07 15.73
N SER A 104 -7.75 4.77 15.27
CA SER A 104 -6.68 5.76 15.07
C SER A 104 -6.97 6.81 13.98
N GLY A 105 -7.96 6.57 13.12
CA GLY A 105 -8.40 7.51 12.07
C GLY A 105 -7.60 7.47 10.77
N GLU A 106 -6.49 6.73 10.67
CA GLU A 106 -5.69 6.65 9.42
C GLU A 106 -6.46 6.03 8.25
N TYR A 107 -7.44 5.18 8.54
CA TYR A 107 -8.33 4.59 7.54
C TYR A 107 -9.19 5.64 6.82
N ALA A 108 -9.58 6.72 7.52
CA ALA A 108 -10.35 7.80 6.90
C ALA A 108 -9.50 8.60 5.90
N GLY A 109 -8.21 8.80 6.19
CA GLY A 109 -7.26 9.40 5.23
C GLY A 109 -7.11 8.59 3.95
N HIS A 110 -7.11 7.25 4.07
CA HIS A 110 -7.02 6.36 2.91
C HIS A 110 -8.27 6.39 2.02
N ILE A 111 -9.45 6.74 2.54
CA ILE A 111 -10.63 6.99 1.71
C ILE A 111 -10.42 8.23 0.84
N GLY A 112 -9.80 9.27 1.39
CA GLY A 112 -9.35 10.45 0.64
C GLY A 112 -8.16 10.19 -0.29
N LYS A 113 -7.73 8.92 -0.42
CA LYS A 113 -6.56 8.48 -1.20
C LYS A 113 -5.25 9.12 -0.75
N GLU A 114 -5.19 9.51 0.52
CA GLU A 114 -3.99 10.06 1.13
C GLU A 114 -3.40 9.04 2.10
N CYS A 115 -2.16 8.62 1.82
CA CYS A 115 -1.38 7.80 2.75
C CYS A 115 -0.33 8.70 3.41
N SER A 116 -0.54 9.08 4.67
CA SER A 116 0.37 9.97 5.42
C SER A 116 1.82 9.44 5.44
N GLU A 117 1.98 8.11 5.52
CA GLU A 117 3.28 7.42 5.59
C GLU A 117 3.83 6.97 4.23
N LYS A 118 3.06 7.12 3.15
CA LYS A 118 3.47 6.88 1.74
C LYS A 118 3.95 5.45 1.44
N GLU A 119 3.42 4.46 2.16
CA GLU A 119 3.74 3.04 1.91
C GLU A 119 2.75 2.33 1.00
N CYS A 120 1.58 2.93 0.75
CA CYS A 120 0.60 2.36 -0.16
C CYS A 120 0.92 2.79 -1.60
N ASP A 121 1.60 1.92 -2.34
CA ASP A 121 2.07 2.14 -3.72
C ASP A 121 0.98 2.65 -4.67
N THR A 122 -0.27 2.26 -4.44
CA THR A 122 -1.44 2.62 -5.25
C THR A 122 -1.98 4.03 -4.98
N LEU A 123 -1.58 4.68 -3.88
CA LEU A 123 -2.14 5.97 -3.45
C LEU A 123 -1.27 7.18 -3.82
N PHE A 124 -0.04 6.97 -4.29
CA PHE A 124 0.83 8.06 -4.73
C PHE A 124 1.36 7.85 -6.14
N GLU A 125 1.60 8.95 -6.85
CA GLU A 125 2.28 8.97 -8.13
C GLU A 125 3.50 9.89 -8.07
N TYR A 126 4.55 9.51 -8.80
CA TYR A 126 5.74 10.34 -8.92
C TYR A 126 5.58 11.31 -10.07
N ILE A 127 5.71 12.60 -9.79
CA ILE A 127 5.64 13.64 -10.81
C ILE A 127 6.94 14.46 -10.76
N ILE A 128 7.43 14.83 -11.94
CA ILE A 128 8.59 15.71 -12.08
C ILE A 128 8.06 17.12 -12.29
N ILE A 129 8.49 18.06 -11.45
CA ILE A 129 8.15 19.46 -11.63
C ILE A 129 9.14 20.06 -12.65
N PRO A 130 8.65 20.51 -13.82
CA PRO A 130 9.54 20.99 -14.88
C PRO A 130 10.29 22.26 -14.47
N GLU A 131 9.72 23.08 -13.58
CA GLU A 131 10.33 24.32 -13.09
C GLU A 131 11.59 24.10 -12.25
N LYS A 132 11.63 23.01 -11.47
CA LYS A 132 12.78 22.64 -10.64
C LYS A 132 13.77 21.74 -11.39
N CYS A 133 13.36 21.19 -12.53
CA CYS A 133 14.16 20.21 -13.27
C CYS A 133 15.27 20.88 -14.10
N THR A 134 16.52 20.57 -13.78
CA THR A 134 17.71 21.07 -14.51
C THR A 134 18.04 20.28 -15.78
N SER A 135 17.16 19.38 -16.22
CA SER A 135 17.32 18.55 -17.42
C SER A 135 18.59 17.69 -17.44
N CYS A 136 19.06 17.22 -16.28
CA CYS A 136 20.32 16.49 -16.14
C CYS A 136 20.31 15.05 -16.73
N ASN A 137 19.12 14.48 -16.98
CA ASN A 137 18.88 13.11 -17.51
C ASN A 137 19.28 11.93 -16.61
N ILE A 138 19.83 12.18 -15.42
CA ILE A 138 20.31 11.11 -14.53
C ILE A 138 19.15 10.20 -14.08
N CYS A 139 17.96 10.77 -13.91
CA CYS A 139 16.76 10.01 -13.55
C CYS A 139 16.38 8.95 -14.61
N LYS A 140 16.63 9.24 -15.90
CA LYS A 140 16.34 8.32 -17.00
C LYS A 140 17.30 7.14 -17.02
N ASP A 141 18.59 7.41 -16.79
CA ASP A 141 19.65 6.39 -16.82
C ASP A 141 19.51 5.36 -15.69
N VAL A 142 18.93 5.75 -14.55
CA VAL A 142 18.69 4.86 -13.40
C VAL A 142 17.39 4.05 -13.55
N CYS A 143 16.45 4.50 -14.38
CA CYS A 143 15.14 3.86 -14.50
C CYS A 143 15.24 2.56 -15.32
N LYS A 144 15.26 1.42 -14.63
CA LYS A 144 15.27 0.07 -15.24
C LYS A 144 14.14 -0.14 -16.26
N ASP A 145 12.96 0.41 -15.97
CA ASP A 145 11.75 0.29 -16.80
C ASP A 145 11.63 1.36 -17.89
N ASN A 146 12.61 2.28 -17.99
CA ASN A 146 12.58 3.43 -18.91
C ASN A 146 11.24 4.18 -18.88
N ALA A 147 10.68 4.35 -17.67
CA ALA A 147 9.38 4.99 -17.47
C ALA A 147 9.44 6.51 -17.63
N ILE A 148 10.64 7.11 -17.64
CA ILE A 148 10.82 8.56 -17.74
C ILE A 148 11.03 8.96 -19.19
N ILE A 149 10.10 9.75 -19.70
CA ILE A 149 10.11 10.29 -21.06
C ILE A 149 10.60 11.73 -20.96
N GLY A 150 11.58 12.10 -21.77
CA GLY A 150 12.18 13.43 -21.74
C GLY A 150 13.47 13.48 -22.53
N GLU A 151 13.82 14.68 -22.99
CA GLU A 151 15.06 14.94 -23.71
C GLU A 151 15.82 16.12 -23.07
N LYS A 152 17.15 16.06 -23.15
CA LYS A 152 17.98 17.19 -22.73
C LYS A 152 17.72 18.38 -23.65
N ARG A 153 17.67 19.58 -23.08
CA ARG A 153 17.59 20.83 -23.83
C ARG A 153 18.81 20.94 -24.75
N LYS A 154 18.61 20.80 -26.06
CA LYS A 154 19.66 20.97 -27.07
C LYS A 154 19.69 22.43 -27.53
N PRO A 155 20.85 23.10 -27.56
CA PRO A 155 20.95 24.53 -27.88
C PRO A 155 20.49 24.91 -29.30
N HIS A 156 20.35 23.92 -30.20
CA HIS A 156 19.92 24.08 -31.60
C HIS A 156 18.45 23.73 -31.85
N LEU A 157 17.71 23.24 -30.84
CA LEU A 157 16.26 23.00 -30.94
C LEU A 157 15.51 23.99 -30.04
N SER A 158 14.50 24.65 -30.61
CA SER A 158 13.56 25.53 -29.87
C SER A 158 12.55 24.76 -29.00
N GLY A 159 12.53 23.43 -29.06
CA GLY A 159 11.63 22.58 -28.30
C GLY A 159 12.30 22.05 -27.02
N TYR A 160 11.61 22.18 -25.89
CA TYR A 160 11.95 21.47 -24.65
C TYR A 160 10.89 20.38 -24.42
N LEU A 161 11.30 19.11 -24.35
CA LEU A 161 10.45 18.09 -23.76
C LEU A 161 10.75 18.03 -22.25
N PRO A 162 9.84 18.50 -21.38
CA PRO A 162 10.00 18.28 -19.96
C PRO A 162 10.09 16.79 -19.66
N PHE A 163 10.84 16.44 -18.61
CA PHE A 163 10.86 15.06 -18.13
C PHE A 163 9.50 14.76 -17.50
N GLU A 164 8.81 13.75 -18.01
CA GLU A 164 7.54 13.25 -17.53
C GLU A 164 7.68 11.77 -17.17
N ILE A 165 6.99 11.34 -16.11
CA ILE A 165 6.98 9.95 -15.68
C ILE A 165 5.71 9.29 -16.24
N ALA A 166 5.90 8.31 -17.11
CA ALA A 166 4.82 7.47 -17.58
C ALA A 166 4.40 6.51 -16.44
N GLN A 167 3.32 6.85 -15.74
CA GLN A 167 2.83 6.09 -14.58
C GLN A 167 2.55 4.61 -14.90
N LYS A 168 2.10 4.31 -16.14
CA LYS A 168 1.86 2.93 -16.60
C LYS A 168 3.10 2.04 -16.65
N ARG A 169 4.29 2.63 -16.78
CA ARG A 169 5.58 1.90 -16.82
C ARG A 169 6.37 2.01 -15.53
N CYS A 170 5.98 2.92 -14.64
CA CYS A 170 6.71 3.16 -13.40
C CYS A 170 6.38 2.07 -12.38
N THR A 171 7.39 1.32 -11.96
CA THR A 171 7.30 0.33 -10.86
C THR A 171 7.39 0.99 -9.46
N LYS A 172 7.40 2.32 -9.41
CA LYS A 172 7.46 3.14 -8.19
C LYS A 172 8.62 2.77 -7.24
N CYS A 173 9.76 2.36 -7.80
CA CYS A 173 10.94 1.95 -7.04
C CYS A 173 11.61 3.05 -6.20
N GLY A 174 11.29 4.33 -6.47
CA GLY A 174 11.83 5.48 -5.73
C GLY A 174 13.33 5.76 -5.95
N GLU A 175 14.00 5.04 -6.85
CA GLU A 175 15.42 5.26 -7.17
C GLU A 175 15.65 6.66 -7.79
N CYS A 176 14.69 7.15 -8.57
CA CYS A 176 14.77 8.46 -9.23
C CYS A 176 14.87 9.64 -8.24
N ILE A 177 14.21 9.56 -7.07
CA ILE A 177 14.24 10.63 -6.06
C ILE A 177 15.62 10.76 -5.43
N LYS A 178 16.24 9.62 -5.07
CA LYS A 178 17.55 9.59 -4.39
C LYS A 178 18.65 10.21 -5.23
N VAL A 179 18.52 10.11 -6.56
CA VAL A 179 19.55 10.53 -7.51
C VAL A 179 19.31 11.96 -8.04
N CYS A 180 18.15 12.56 -7.78
CA CYS A 180 17.83 13.90 -8.28
C CYS A 180 18.57 14.98 -7.47
N PRO A 181 19.57 15.70 -8.02
CA PRO A 181 20.30 16.73 -7.28
C PRO A 181 19.46 17.99 -7.03
N ALA A 182 18.44 18.22 -7.86
CA ALA A 182 17.57 19.39 -7.77
C ALA A 182 16.33 19.17 -6.89
N GLY A 183 16.10 17.93 -6.42
CA GLY A 183 14.88 17.59 -5.67
C GLY A 183 13.59 17.88 -6.46
N ALA A 184 13.64 17.76 -7.79
CA ALA A 184 12.53 18.15 -8.68
C ALA A 184 11.41 17.10 -8.79
N ILE A 185 11.52 15.99 -8.05
CA ILE A 185 10.55 14.88 -8.08
C ILE A 185 9.72 14.97 -6.81
N GLU A 186 8.41 15.15 -6.99
CA GLU A 186 7.44 15.18 -5.89
C GLU A 186 6.45 14.01 -6.03
N PHE A 187 5.81 13.67 -4.91
CA PHE A 187 4.72 12.70 -4.88
C PHE A 187 3.41 13.49 -4.85
N ILE A 188 2.43 13.09 -5.65
CA ILE A 188 1.07 13.61 -5.56
C ILE A 188 0.17 12.45 -5.11
N SER A 189 -0.68 12.70 -4.12
CA SER A 189 -1.76 11.78 -3.76
C SER A 189 -2.74 11.74 -4.93
N VAL A 190 -3.06 10.54 -5.41
CA VAL A 190 -3.94 10.40 -6.57
C VAL A 190 -5.37 10.71 -6.14
N CYS A 191 -5.74 11.99 -6.14
CA CYS A 191 -7.13 12.38 -6.17
C CYS A 191 -7.70 11.84 -7.49
N ALA A 192 -8.64 10.90 -7.40
CA ALA A 192 -9.26 10.35 -8.61
C ALA A 192 -10.09 11.43 -9.31
N GLU A 193 -9.51 12.06 -10.32
CA GLU A 193 -10.27 12.59 -11.43
C GLU A 193 -10.26 11.55 -12.56
N LYS A 194 -11.37 10.82 -12.61
CA LYS A 194 -12.06 10.20 -13.76
C LYS A 194 -11.21 9.55 -14.85
N GLU A 195 -11.53 8.27 -15.12
CA GLU A 195 -11.36 7.64 -16.43
C GLU A 195 -11.60 8.64 -17.58
N PRO A 196 -10.67 8.80 -18.54
CA PRO A 196 -11.10 9.20 -19.87
C PRO A 196 -11.83 8.00 -20.50
N ALA A 197 -13.12 8.18 -20.71
CA ALA A 197 -13.93 7.34 -21.57
C ALA A 197 -13.25 7.15 -22.94
N GLY A 198 -13.34 5.94 -23.49
CA GLY A 198 -13.17 5.67 -24.92
C GLY A 198 -12.18 4.57 -25.26
N VAL A 199 -12.70 3.34 -25.46
CA VAL A 199 -12.85 2.71 -26.79
C VAL A 199 -14.15 1.92 -26.78
#